data_AF-A0A1B2Z5T0-F1
#
_entry.id   AF-A0A1B2Z5T0-F1
#
_cell.length_a   1.000
_cell.length_b   1.000
_cell.length_c   1.000
_cell.angle_alpha   90.00
_cell.angle_beta   90.00
_cell.angle_gamma   90.00
#
_symmetry.space_group_name_H-M   'P 1'
#
loop_
_entity.id
_entity.type
_entity.pdbx_description
1 polymer ?
#
loop_
_entity_poly.entity_id
_entity_poly.type
_entity_poly.pdbx_seq_one_letter_code
_entity_poly.pdbx_strand_id
1 'polypeptide(L)' 'MWIRTQDKKKLMQITSFSITRNYGGKLKFAVVGSIAGASAFSNLKIVGLYKTEDETLQELDVIQKYLETGNTGVYQVN' A
#
# COMPACT_ATOMS: atom_id res chain seq x y z
N MET A 1 6.62 -2.98 8.16
CA MET A 1 5.32 -2.78 8.85
C MET A 1 4.33 -3.84 8.40
N TRP A 2 3.47 -4.32 9.28
CA TRP A 2 2.37 -5.21 8.89
C TRP A 2 1.23 -4.39 8.29
N ILE A 3 0.78 -4.76 7.09
CA ILE A 3 -0.37 -4.15 6.43
C ILE A 3 -1.44 -5.19 6.13
N ARG A 4 -2.67 -4.81 6.43
CA ARG A 4 -3.87 -5.47 5.91
C ARG A 4 -4.37 -4.71 4.68
N THR A 5 -4.47 -5.43 3.56
CA THR A 5 -4.93 -4.88 2.27
C THR A 5 -6.38 -4.41 2.34
N GLN A 6 -6.76 -3.53 1.41
CA GLN A 6 -8.11 -2.97 1.31
C GLN A 6 -9.21 -4.04 1.18
N ASP A 7 -8.92 -5.14 0.49
CA ASP A 7 -9.85 -6.29 0.37
C ASP A 7 -9.97 -7.11 1.66
N LYS A 8 -9.17 -6.79 2.69
CA LYS A 8 -9.05 -7.45 4.00
C LYS A 8 -8.65 -8.93 3.96
N LYS A 9 -8.30 -9.45 2.79
CA LYS A 9 -7.96 -10.88 2.57
C LYS A 9 -6.48 -11.15 2.76
N LYS A 10 -5.62 -10.13 2.67
CA LYS A 10 -4.17 -10.31 2.79
C LYS A 10 -3.62 -9.48 3.94
N LEU A 11 -2.79 -10.13 4.75
CA LEU A 11 -1.95 -9.52 5.77
C LEU A 11 -0.50 -9.79 5.37
N MET A 12 0.30 -8.74 5.26
CA MET A 12 1.64 -8.85 4.69
C MET A 12 2.61 -7.85 5.29
N GLN A 13 3.86 -8.26 5.40
CA GLN A 13 4.95 -7.41 5.87
C GLN A 13 5.54 -6.63 4.69
N ILE A 14 5.32 -5.32 4.70
CA ILE A 14 5.80 -4.39 3.68
C ILE A 14 7.02 -3.62 4.19
N THR A 15 8.02 -3.43 3.32
CA THR A 15 9.23 -2.66 3.60
C THR A 15 9.21 -1.25 3.02
N SER A 16 8.56 -1.06 1.86
CA SER A 16 8.45 0.25 1.21
C SER A 16 7.12 0.41 0.49
N PHE A 17 6.72 1.66 0.27
CA PHE A 17 5.48 2.04 -0.41
C PHE A 17 5.77 2.90 -1.62
N SER A 18 4.93 2.79 -2.65
CA SER A 18 4.92 3.72 -3.78
C SER A 18 3.53 3.81 -4.41
N ILE A 19 3.34 4.84 -5.23
CA ILE A 19 2.12 5.06 -6.00
C ILE A 19 2.36 4.62 -7.43
N THR A 20 1.39 3.95 -8.03
CA THR A 20 1.41 3.58 -9.45
C THR A 20 0.05 3.74 -10.09
N ARG A 21 0.04 3.83 -11.42
CA ARG A 21 -1.20 3.84 -12.20
C ARG A 21 -1.71 2.41 -12.39
N ASN A 22 -3.01 2.24 -12.19
CA ASN A 22 -3.73 1.00 -12.44
C ASN A 22 -4.41 1.07 -13.83
N TYR A 23 -3.76 0.48 -14.83
CA TYR A 23 -4.27 0.45 -16.20
C TYR A 23 -5.38 -0.60 -16.35
N GLY A 24 -6.44 -0.27 -17.10
CA GLY A 24 -7.56 -1.18 -17.38
C GLY A 24 -8.67 -1.26 -16.32
N GLY A 25 -8.47 -0.71 -15.11
CA GLY A 25 -9.48 -0.67 -14.04
C GLY A 25 -10.34 0.59 -14.01
N LYS A 26 -11.44 0.57 -13.23
CA LYS A 26 -12.21 1.78 -12.86
C LYS A 26 -11.43 2.67 -11.89
N LEU A 27 -10.70 2.04 -10.98
CA LEU A 27 -9.75 2.68 -10.06
C LEU A 27 -8.43 2.85 -10.80
N LYS A 28 -7.98 4.09 -10.97
CA LYS A 28 -6.87 4.45 -11.87
C LYS A 28 -5.52 4.54 -11.16
N PHE A 29 -5.52 4.51 -9.83
CA PHE A 29 -4.32 4.63 -9.02
C PHE A 29 -4.27 3.52 -7.97
N ALA A 30 -3.06 3.19 -7.55
CA ALA A 30 -2.80 2.14 -6.58
C ALA A 30 -1.67 2.55 -5.65
N VAL A 31 -1.83 2.24 -4.37
CA VAL A 31 -0.69 2.13 -3.45
C VAL A 31 -0.16 0.71 -3.58
N VAL A 32 1.14 0.58 -3.82
CA VAL A 32 1.83 -0.71 -3.87
C VAL A 32 2.87 -0.76 -2.75
N GLY A 33 2.99 -1.93 -2.13
CA GLY A 33 4.01 -2.24 -1.14
C GLY A 33 5.03 -3.23 -1.68
N SER A 34 6.31 -3.04 -1.33
CA SER A 34 7.37 -4.03 -1.58
C SER A 34 7.51 -4.99 -0.41
N ILE A 35 7.62 -6.30 -0.66
CA ILE A 35 7.95 -7.30 0.36
C ILE A 35 9.48 -7.55 0.35
N ALA A 36 10.10 -7.67 1.53
CA ALA A 36 11.49 -8.10 1.67
C ALA A 36 11.72 -9.53 1.15
N GLY A 37 12.85 -9.76 0.48
CA GLY A 37 13.33 -11.10 0.15
C GLY A 37 12.74 -11.75 -1.11
N ALA A 38 11.89 -11.05 -1.86
CA ALA A 38 11.46 -11.48 -3.19
C ALA A 38 12.31 -10.79 -4.30
N SER A 39 12.28 -11.30 -5.53
CA SER A 39 13.01 -10.75 -6.69
C SER A 39 12.37 -9.48 -7.25
N ALA A 40 13.17 -8.43 -7.55
CA ALA A 40 12.76 -7.04 -7.83
C ALA A 40 11.46 -6.81 -8.65
N PHE A 41 11.13 -7.67 -9.61
CA PHE A 41 9.92 -7.57 -10.43
C PHE A 41 8.64 -8.18 -9.81
N SER A 42 8.76 -9.10 -8.84
CA SER A 42 7.63 -9.78 -8.20
C SER A 42 7.25 -9.21 -6.82
N ASN A 43 7.99 -8.21 -6.36
CA ASN A 43 7.97 -7.71 -4.99
C ASN A 43 6.83 -6.77 -4.71
N LEU A 44 6.31 -6.14 -5.75
CA LEU A 44 5.25 -5.15 -5.64
C LEU A 44 3.90 -5.84 -5.48
N LYS A 45 3.18 -5.45 -4.44
CA LYS A 45 1.86 -5.95 -4.12
C LYS A 45 0.93 -4.77 -3.95
N ILE A 46 -0.19 -4.80 -4.65
CA ILE A 46 -1.24 -3.80 -4.51
C ILE A 46 -1.80 -3.92 -3.09
N VAL A 47 -1.74 -2.83 -2.33
CA VAL A 47 -2.30 -2.75 -0.97
C VAL A 47 -3.63 -2.01 -0.94
N GLY A 48 -3.84 -1.05 -1.84
CA GLY A 48 -5.08 -0.30 -2.01
C GLY A 48 -5.24 0.25 -3.43
N LEU A 49 -6.48 0.46 -3.85
CA LEU A 49 -6.84 1.00 -5.16
C LEU A 49 -7.77 2.21 -5.01
N TYR A 50 -7.51 3.27 -5.79
CA TYR A 50 -8.16 4.57 -5.65
C TYR A 50 -8.58 5.15 -7.01
N LYS A 51 -9.56 6.07 -6.99
CA LYS A 51 -10.06 6.70 -8.21
C LYS A 51 -9.14 7.83 -8.66
N THR A 52 -8.65 8.63 -7.71
CA THR A 52 -7.85 9.82 -7.96
C THR A 52 -6.44 9.68 -7.38
N GLU A 53 -5.52 10.48 -7.92
CA GLU A 53 -4.16 10.58 -7.38
C GLU A 53 -4.17 11.13 -5.96
N ASP A 54 -5.01 12.15 -5.71
CA ASP A 54 -5.16 12.78 -4.39
C ASP A 54 -5.62 11.78 -3.31
N GLU A 55 -6.59 10.91 -3.60
CA GLU A 55 -7.02 9.84 -2.69
C GLU A 55 -5.83 8.90 -2.35
N THR A 56 -4.99 8.63 -3.34
CA THR A 56 -3.83 7.74 -3.19
C THR A 56 -2.72 8.39 -2.37
N LEU A 57 -2.50 9.69 -2.58
CA LEU A 57 -1.54 10.49 -1.81
C LEU A 57 -2.00 10.62 -0.35
N GLN A 58 -3.28 10.87 -0.11
CA GLN A 58 -3.84 10.92 1.24
C GLN A 58 -3.62 9.61 2.00
N GLU A 59 -3.86 8.46 1.37
CA GLU A 59 -3.58 7.17 2.01
C GLU A 59 -2.08 7.01 2.32
N LEU A 60 -1.20 7.41 1.39
CA LEU A 60 0.25 7.34 1.61
C LEU A 60 0.70 8.22 2.77
N ASP A 61 0.14 9.43 2.90
CA ASP A 61 0.40 10.34 4.02
C ASP A 61 -0.05 9.75 5.36
N VAL A 62 -1.19 9.06 5.38
CA VAL A 62 -1.68 8.38 6.59
C VAL A 62 -0.77 7.22 6.97
N ILE A 63 -0.33 6.43 5.99
CA ILE A 63 0.68 5.37 6.19
C ILE A 63 1.97 5.94 6.76
N GLN A 64 2.46 7.05 6.20
CA GLN A 64 3.67 7.72 6.69
C GLN A 64 3.51 8.17 8.14
N LYS A 65 2.41 8.86 8.47
CA LYS A 65 2.13 9.28 9.86
C LYS A 65 2.07 8.09 10.81
N TYR A 66 1.48 6.97 10.40
CA TYR A 66 1.46 5.77 11.21
C TYR A 66 2.87 5.23 11.47
N LEU A 67 3.74 5.21 10.46
CA LEU A 67 5.14 4.80 10.60
C LEU A 67 5.93 5.74 11.52
N GLU A 68 5.70 7.05 11.41
CA GLU A 68 6.34 8.07 12.26
C GLU A 68 5.99 7.92 13.74
N THR A 69 4.84 7.33 14.07
CA THR A 69 4.48 7.04 15.48
C THR A 69 5.34 5.95 16.12
N GLY A 70 6.14 5.21 15.34
CA GLY A 70 6.90 4.06 15.81
C GLY A 70 6.02 2.84 16.15
N ASN A 71 4.74 2.87 15.81
CA ASN A 71 3.82 1.76 16.05
C ASN A 71 4.21 0.55 15.18
N THR A 72 4.39 -0.59 15.83
CA THR A 72 4.76 -1.87 15.20
C THR A 72 3.55 -2.76 14.88
N GLY A 73 2.34 -2.26 15.14
CA GLY A 73 1.08 -2.93 14.89
C GLY A 73 0.74 -3.11 13.41
N VAL A 74 -0.50 -3.57 13.17
CA VAL A 74 -1.04 -3.76 11.83
C VAL A 74 -1.74 -2.48 11.38
N TYR A 75 -1.28 -1.89 10.28
CA TYR A 75 -2.00 -0.83 9.59
C TYR A 75 -3.04 -1.43 8.65
N GLN A 76 -4.29 -0.94 8.71
CA GLN A 76 -5.35 -1.37 7.80
C GLN A 76 -5.59 -0.29 6.76
N VAL A 77 -5.43 -0.66 5.49
CA VAL A 77 -5.71 0.22 4.35
C VAL A 77 -7.22 0.43 4.21
N ASN A 78 -7.63 1.67 3.95
CA ASN A 78 -9.02 2.06 3.71
C ASN A 78 -9.36 2.06 2.21
#